data_AF-A0A967WAG6-F1
#
_entry.id   AF-A0A967WAG6-F1
#
_cell.length_a   1.000
_cell.length_b   1.000
_cell.length_c   1.000
_cell.angle_alpha   90.00
_cell.angle_beta   90.00
_cell.angle_gamma   90.00
#
_symmetry.space_group_name_H-M   'P 1'
#
loop_
_entity.id
_entity.type
_entity.pdbx_description
1 polymer ?
#
loop_
_entity_poly.entity_id
_entity_poly.type
_entity_poly.pdbx_seq_one_letter_code
_entity_poly.pdbx_strand_id
1 'polypeptide(L)'
;MKAIEWRDPNTMVFESGHKTFDRQVGFISPGNVISPHQLSKHVRAYADIHCNGFTRPPGHLRDFDLGWFDSTGLPGHMRRWLKRATQEQGAWVYRFCHFNSDGRRVVHGWVVTSDGPNKTLLRKFYTGPTYKSWWVIDEAAKYVSNPPGGQEDD
;
A
#
# COMPACT_ATOMS: atom_id res chain seq x y z
N MET A 1 10.30 -10.36 -4.14
CA MET A 1 8.93 -9.94 -4.56
C MET A 1 8.57 -10.67 -5.84
N LYS A 2 7.28 -10.88 -6.13
CA LYS A 2 6.80 -11.53 -7.36
C LYS A 2 7.08 -10.63 -8.58
N ALA A 3 7.62 -11.21 -9.65
CA ALA A 3 7.83 -10.52 -10.92
C ALA A 3 6.49 -10.19 -11.62
N ILE A 4 6.45 -9.08 -12.35
CA ILE A 4 5.27 -8.67 -13.13
C ILE A 4 5.29 -9.40 -14.47
N GLU A 5 4.20 -10.11 -14.76
CA GLU A 5 3.90 -10.62 -16.09
C GLU A 5 2.90 -9.67 -16.77
N TRP A 6 3.13 -9.34 -18.03
CA TRP A 6 2.30 -8.39 -18.78
C TRP A 6 1.35 -9.13 -19.72
N ARG A 7 0.07 -8.80 -19.63
CA ARG A 7 -0.95 -9.22 -20.60
C ARG A 7 -0.88 -8.36 -21.86
N ASP A 8 -0.68 -7.06 -21.66
CA ASP A 8 -0.55 -6.03 -22.69
C ASP A 8 0.37 -4.90 -22.15
N PRO A 9 0.80 -3.92 -22.97
CA PRO A 9 1.77 -2.92 -22.55
C PRO A 9 1.39 -2.07 -21.33
N ASN A 10 0.10 -2.06 -20.96
CA ASN A 10 -0.42 -1.25 -19.84
C ASN A 10 -1.11 -2.08 -18.76
N THR A 11 -1.21 -3.40 -18.93
CA THR A 11 -1.93 -4.29 -18.00
C THR A 11 -1.12 -5.52 -17.65
N MET A 12 -0.91 -5.72 -16.35
CA MET A 12 -0.34 -6.94 -15.80
C MET A 12 -1.35 -8.10 -15.79
N VAL A 13 -0.83 -9.31 -15.77
CA VAL A 13 -1.58 -10.50 -15.35
C VAL A 13 -1.68 -10.49 -13.82
N PHE A 14 -2.91 -10.45 -13.30
CA PHE A 14 -3.19 -10.46 -11.87
C PHE A 14 -4.31 -11.44 -11.56
N GLU A 15 -4.03 -12.44 -10.72
CA GLU A 15 -4.90 -13.61 -10.53
C GLU A 15 -5.31 -13.77 -9.06
N SER A 16 -6.04 -12.79 -8.53
CA SER A 16 -6.57 -12.90 -7.17
C SER A 16 -7.84 -13.74 -7.08
N GLY A 17 -8.44 -14.11 -8.20
CA GLY A 17 -9.77 -14.74 -8.25
C GLY A 17 -10.93 -13.73 -8.11
N HIS A 18 -10.62 -12.44 -7.93
CA HIS A 18 -11.60 -11.36 -7.98
C HIS A 18 -11.66 -10.77 -9.40
N LYS A 19 -12.41 -11.45 -10.29
CA LYS A 19 -12.52 -11.13 -11.73
C LYS A 19 -12.57 -9.64 -12.10
N THR A 20 -13.34 -8.82 -11.38
CA THR A 20 -13.45 -7.38 -11.69
C THR A 20 -12.15 -6.63 -11.39
N PHE A 21 -11.45 -6.96 -10.31
CA PHE A 21 -10.19 -6.32 -9.95
C PHE A 21 -9.10 -6.81 -10.92
N ASP A 22 -8.99 -8.13 -11.09
CA ASP A 22 -8.07 -8.80 -12.01
C ASP A 22 -8.13 -8.24 -13.43
N ARG A 23 -9.34 -7.92 -13.92
CA ARG A 23 -9.53 -7.31 -15.24
C ARG A 23 -9.08 -5.86 -15.33
N GLN A 24 -9.31 -5.07 -14.28
CA GLN A 24 -9.12 -3.62 -14.33
C GLN A 24 -7.72 -3.17 -13.90
N VAL A 25 -7.02 -3.93 -13.06
CA VAL A 25 -5.72 -3.52 -12.53
C VAL A 25 -4.70 -3.37 -13.65
N GLY A 26 -4.13 -2.16 -13.79
CA GLY A 26 -3.09 -1.89 -14.79
C GLY A 26 -1.73 -2.47 -14.37
N PHE A 27 -1.22 -2.04 -13.23
CA PHE A 27 -0.01 -2.61 -12.64
C PHE A 27 0.02 -2.41 -11.13
N ILE A 28 0.82 -3.21 -10.44
CA ILE A 28 1.14 -3.06 -9.03
C ILE A 28 2.65 -2.97 -8.91
N SER A 29 3.15 -1.95 -8.20
CA SER A 29 4.59 -1.79 -7.97
C SER A 29 4.86 -1.25 -6.56
N PRO A 30 6.06 -1.50 -6.00
CA PRO A 30 6.50 -0.79 -4.82
C PRO A 30 6.68 0.72 -5.11
N GLY A 31 6.81 1.51 -4.06
CA GLY A 31 7.11 2.94 -4.15
C GLY A 31 5.88 3.85 -4.22
N ASN A 32 6.07 5.08 -4.69
CA ASN A 32 5.01 6.08 -4.82
C ASN A 32 4.20 5.83 -6.09
N VAL A 33 2.94 5.43 -5.95
CA VAL A 33 2.05 5.17 -7.07
C VAL A 33 0.71 5.86 -6.83
N ILE A 34 0.24 6.58 -7.85
CA ILE A 34 -1.12 7.11 -7.90
C ILE A 34 -1.75 6.58 -9.18
N SER A 35 -2.52 5.50 -9.04
CA SER A 35 -3.27 4.89 -10.13
C SER A 35 -4.72 4.66 -9.70
N PRO A 36 -5.63 4.36 -10.66
CA PRO A 36 -7.02 4.05 -10.32
C PRO A 36 -7.17 2.85 -9.35
N HIS A 37 -6.20 1.93 -9.34
CA HIS A 37 -6.27 0.67 -8.58
C HIS A 37 -5.30 0.57 -7.42
N GLN A 38 -4.25 1.39 -7.41
CA GLN A 38 -3.26 1.49 -6.35
C GLN A 38 -3.04 2.95 -5.93
N LEU A 39 -3.13 3.22 -4.64
CA LEU A 39 -2.52 4.42 -4.05
C LEU A 39 -1.44 3.96 -3.08
N SER A 40 -0.20 4.37 -3.30
CA SER A 40 0.88 4.10 -2.37
C SER A 40 1.77 5.30 -2.14
N LYS A 41 2.15 5.48 -0.88
CA LYS A 41 3.08 6.52 -0.45
C LYS A 41 3.95 6.05 0.71
N HIS A 42 5.13 6.66 0.80
CA HIS A 42 5.94 6.60 2.00
C HIS A 42 5.30 7.44 3.11
N VAL A 43 5.24 6.88 4.32
CA VAL A 43 4.87 7.56 5.55
C VAL A 43 6.13 7.68 6.39
N ARG A 44 6.54 8.91 6.64
CA ARG A 44 7.77 9.24 7.36
C ARG A 44 7.75 8.82 8.84
N ALA A 45 8.95 8.68 9.39
CA ALA A 45 9.15 8.44 10.82
C ALA A 45 8.73 9.67 11.64
N TYR A 46 8.48 9.49 12.94
CA TYR A 46 8.13 10.61 13.81
C TYR A 46 9.21 11.70 13.87
N ALA A 47 10.48 11.27 13.90
CA ALA A 47 11.62 12.16 14.03
C ALA A 47 11.99 12.89 12.72
N ASP A 48 11.37 12.54 11.59
CA ASP A 48 11.61 13.23 10.32
C ASP A 48 11.00 14.63 10.39
N ILE A 49 11.88 15.63 10.39
CA ILE A 49 11.50 17.06 10.52
C ILE A 49 11.91 17.92 9.34
N HIS A 50 12.74 17.41 8.42
CA HIS A 50 13.25 18.16 7.27
C HIS A 50 12.61 17.70 5.97
N CYS A 51 12.09 18.63 5.17
CA CYS A 51 11.56 18.34 3.84
C CYS A 51 11.56 19.62 2.97
N ASN A 52 12.06 19.51 1.74
CA ASN A 52 12.05 20.60 0.74
C ASN A 52 12.66 21.92 1.26
N GLY A 53 13.73 21.86 2.07
CA GLY A 53 14.38 23.04 2.65
C GLY A 53 13.67 23.64 3.86
N PHE A 54 12.58 23.03 4.34
CA PHE A 54 11.86 23.47 5.54
C PHE A 54 12.07 22.51 6.71
N THR A 55 12.11 23.06 7.92
CA THR A 55 12.05 22.32 9.18
C THR A 55 10.66 22.43 9.80
N ARG A 56 10.11 21.32 10.26
CA ARG A 56 8.78 21.21 10.89
C ARG A 56 8.89 20.55 12.27
N PRO A 57 7.89 20.69 13.17
CA PRO A 57 7.89 19.95 14.42
C PRO A 57 7.86 18.42 14.19
N PRO A 58 8.40 17.61 15.12
CA PRO A 58 8.29 16.15 15.05
C PRO A 58 6.86 15.68 14.84
N GLY A 59 6.69 14.67 13.99
CA GLY A 59 5.40 14.11 13.63
C GLY A 59 4.57 14.91 12.62
N HIS A 60 4.91 16.18 12.34
CA HIS A 60 4.18 17.00 11.36
C HIS A 60 4.22 16.37 9.96
N LEU A 61 5.40 15.96 9.52
CA LEU A 61 5.62 15.37 8.20
C LEU A 61 4.90 14.01 8.05
N ARG A 62 4.99 13.15 9.06
CA ARG A 62 4.23 11.90 9.14
C ARG A 62 2.72 12.13 9.05
N ASP A 63 2.20 13.08 9.83
CA ASP A 63 0.76 13.35 9.86
C ASP A 63 0.25 13.96 8.54
N PHE A 64 1.10 14.74 7.86
CA PHE A 64 0.84 15.19 6.48
C PHE A 64 0.75 14.01 5.50
N ASP A 65 1.68 13.05 5.57
CA ASP A 65 1.66 11.86 4.72
C ASP A 65 0.40 11.01 4.96
N LEU A 66 0.01 10.83 6.22
CA LEU A 66 -1.22 10.12 6.60
C LEU A 66 -2.48 10.85 6.12
N GLY A 67 -2.47 12.19 6.08
CA GLY A 67 -3.57 13.01 5.58
C GLY A 67 -4.00 12.70 4.14
N TRP A 68 -3.05 12.28 3.30
CA TRP A 68 -3.35 11.83 1.94
C TRP A 68 -4.21 10.56 1.90
N PHE A 69 -4.10 9.71 2.92
CA PHE A 69 -4.88 8.49 3.00
C PHE A 69 -6.23 8.73 3.68
N ASP A 70 -6.32 9.68 4.61
CA ASP A 70 -7.58 10.07 5.26
C ASP A 70 -8.63 10.49 4.23
N SER A 71 -8.24 11.31 3.25
CA SER A 71 -9.12 11.74 2.15
C SER A 71 -9.61 10.60 1.26
N THR A 72 -9.10 9.38 1.49
CA THR A 72 -9.41 8.18 0.72
C THR A 72 -9.91 7.02 1.57
N GLY A 73 -10.27 7.28 2.83
CA GLY A 73 -10.93 6.32 3.71
C GLY A 73 -9.99 5.49 4.58
N LEU A 74 -8.86 6.04 5.04
CA LEU A 74 -8.00 5.39 6.02
C LEU A 74 -8.76 5.09 7.33
N PRO A 75 -8.90 3.81 7.76
CA PRO A 75 -9.59 3.50 9.01
C PRO A 75 -8.84 4.03 10.23
N GLY A 76 -9.57 4.56 11.22
CA GLY A 76 -8.96 5.15 12.42
C GLY A 76 -8.08 4.19 13.22
N HIS A 77 -8.43 2.89 13.26
CA HIS A 77 -7.59 1.87 13.90
C HIS A 77 -6.26 1.64 13.16
N MET A 78 -6.29 1.70 11.82
CA MET A 78 -5.10 1.59 10.99
C MET A 78 -4.21 2.83 11.15
N ARG A 79 -4.80 4.04 11.17
CA ARG A 79 -4.07 5.29 11.46
C ARG A 79 -3.33 5.22 12.80
N ARG A 80 -3.99 4.76 13.87
CA ARG A 80 -3.35 4.57 15.18
C ARG A 80 -2.22 3.55 15.14
N TRP A 81 -2.40 2.45 14.39
CA TRP A 81 -1.35 1.45 14.24
C TRP A 81 -0.16 2.02 13.44
N LEU A 82 -0.40 2.73 12.34
CA LEU A 82 0.65 3.38 11.55
C LEU A 82 1.46 4.37 12.37
N LYS A 83 0.83 5.22 13.19
CA LYS A 83 1.54 6.14 14.08
C LYS A 83 2.48 5.43 15.06
N ARG A 84 2.14 4.21 15.51
CA ARG A 84 3.03 3.39 16.35
C ARG A 84 4.12 2.72 15.52
N ALA A 85 3.75 2.14 14.38
CA ALA A 85 4.67 1.45 13.48
C ALA A 85 5.73 2.39 12.89
N THR A 86 5.40 3.67 12.70
CA THR A 86 6.33 4.69 12.18
C THR A 86 6.84 5.64 13.24
N GLN A 87 7.03 5.14 14.46
CA GLN A 87 7.62 5.92 15.54
C GLN A 87 9.13 6.11 15.31
N GLU A 88 9.83 5.03 14.97
CA GLU A 88 11.30 5.01 14.81
C GLU A 88 11.73 5.07 13.35
N GLN A 89 10.99 4.40 12.45
CA GLN A 89 11.32 4.29 11.03
C GLN A 89 10.10 4.62 10.15
N GLY A 90 10.34 4.98 8.89
CA GLY A 90 9.26 5.13 7.92
C GLY A 90 8.59 3.80 7.57
N ALA A 91 7.50 3.87 6.82
CA ALA A 91 6.86 2.70 6.24
C ALA A 91 6.23 3.04 4.88
N TRP A 92 6.14 2.06 4.00
CA TRP A 92 5.34 2.19 2.78
C TRP A 92 3.93 1.70 3.04
N VAL A 93 2.95 2.51 2.64
CA VAL A 93 1.53 2.20 2.78
C VAL A 93 0.92 2.10 1.39
N TYR A 94 0.25 0.98 1.11
CA TYR A 94 -0.37 0.65 -0.16
C TYR A 94 -1.87 0.45 0.06
N ARG A 95 -2.72 1.06 -0.78
CA ARG A 95 -4.17 0.88 -0.84
C ARG A 95 -4.54 0.25 -2.17
N PHE A 96 -5.37 -0.78 -2.15
CA PHE A 96 -5.86 -1.43 -3.36
C PHE A 96 -7.37 -1.28 -3.51
N CYS A 97 -7.83 -0.88 -4.69
CA CYS A 97 -9.25 -0.68 -4.99
C CYS A 97 -9.60 -0.99 -6.45
N HIS A 98 -10.89 -1.18 -6.73
CA HIS A 98 -11.43 -1.14 -8.09
C HIS A 98 -12.66 -0.24 -8.16
N PHE A 99 -13.20 -0.04 -9.36
CA PHE A 99 -14.49 0.62 -9.57
C PHE A 99 -15.56 -0.42 -9.89
N ASN A 100 -16.67 -0.41 -9.16
CA ASN A 100 -17.82 -1.27 -9.46
C ASN A 100 -18.56 -0.80 -10.74
N SER A 101 -19.63 -1.50 -11.11
CA SER A 101 -20.47 -1.14 -12.27
C SER A 101 -21.05 0.28 -12.20
N ASP A 102 -21.25 0.80 -10.98
CA ASP A 102 -21.85 2.11 -10.74
C ASP A 102 -20.81 3.23 -10.68
N GLY A 103 -19.54 2.94 -11.01
CA GLY A 103 -18.44 3.89 -10.92
C GLY A 103 -18.01 4.22 -9.48
N ARG A 104 -18.48 3.48 -8.47
CA ARG A 104 -18.08 3.65 -7.07
C ARG A 104 -16.80 2.88 -6.79
N ARG A 105 -15.89 3.53 -6.06
CA ARG A 105 -14.64 2.92 -5.61
C ARG A 105 -14.90 1.91 -4.49
N VAL A 106 -14.44 0.68 -4.68
CA VAL A 106 -14.45 -0.39 -3.68
C VAL A 106 -13.02 -0.59 -3.19
N VAL A 107 -12.75 -0.23 -1.95
CA VAL A 107 -11.43 -0.43 -1.32
C VAL A 107 -11.36 -1.84 -0.75
N HIS A 108 -10.45 -2.68 -1.26
CA HIS A 108 -10.27 -4.04 -0.78
C HIS A 108 -9.50 -4.09 0.53
N GLY A 109 -8.54 -3.17 0.69
CA GLY A 109 -7.68 -3.15 1.85
C GLY A 109 -6.35 -2.49 1.58
N TRP A 110 -5.42 -2.78 2.48
CA TRP A 110 -4.15 -2.12 2.57
C TRP A 110 -3.02 -3.08 2.90
N VAL A 111 -1.83 -2.76 2.41
CA VAL A 111 -0.58 -3.44 2.75
C VAL A 111 0.37 -2.39 3.32
N VAL A 112 1.11 -2.76 4.37
CA VAL A 112 2.16 -1.91 4.95
C VAL A 112 3.46 -2.68 4.98
N THR A 113 4.54 -2.06 4.51
CA THR A 113 5.89 -2.65 4.51
C THR A 113 6.89 -1.76 5.23
N SER A 114 8.02 -2.35 5.62
CA SER A 114 9.17 -1.60 6.10
C SER A 114 9.71 -0.68 5.01
N ASP A 115 10.45 0.34 5.45
CA ASP A 115 11.10 1.29 4.55
C ASP A 115 12.42 0.78 3.97
N GLY A 116 12.98 -0.29 4.54
CA GLY A 116 14.22 -0.90 4.08
C GLY A 116 14.17 -1.45 2.64
N PRO A 117 15.33 -1.83 2.09
CA PRO A 117 15.45 -2.37 0.73
C PRO A 117 14.58 -3.61 0.52
N ASN A 118 14.48 -4.46 1.54
CA ASN A 118 13.74 -5.72 1.44
C ASN A 118 12.22 -5.56 1.49
N LYS A 119 11.67 -4.36 1.75
CA LYS A 119 10.21 -4.10 1.85
C LYS A 119 9.46 -5.20 2.62
N THR A 120 9.96 -5.56 3.80
CA THR A 120 9.38 -6.62 4.63
C THR A 120 7.92 -6.32 4.94
N LEU A 121 7.04 -7.30 4.75
CA LEU A 121 5.63 -7.16 5.10
C LEU A 121 5.47 -6.93 6.61
N LEU A 122 4.93 -5.77 6.99
CA LEU A 122 4.63 -5.45 8.39
C LEU A 122 3.19 -5.84 8.75
N ARG A 123 2.23 -5.50 7.88
CA ARG A 123 0.82 -5.78 8.14
C ARG A 123 -0.05 -5.72 6.88
N LYS A 124 -1.10 -6.54 6.88
CA LYS A 124 -2.24 -6.44 5.94
C LYS A 124 -3.48 -5.96 6.70
N PHE A 125 -4.27 -5.10 6.08
CA PHE A 125 -5.57 -4.67 6.58
C PHE A 125 -6.64 -4.98 5.54
N TYR A 126 -7.57 -5.85 5.88
CA TYR A 126 -8.66 -6.23 5.00
C TYR A 126 -9.89 -5.37 5.33
N THR A 127 -10.26 -4.48 4.42
CA THR A 127 -11.37 -3.53 4.64
C THR A 127 -12.52 -3.68 3.66
N GLY A 128 -12.33 -4.53 2.64
CA GLY A 128 -13.33 -4.73 1.61
C GLY A 128 -14.56 -5.50 2.11
N PRO A 129 -15.68 -5.40 1.37
CA PRO A 129 -16.99 -5.86 1.84
C PRO A 129 -17.17 -7.38 1.81
N THR A 130 -16.27 -8.11 1.14
CA THR A 130 -16.39 -9.56 0.93
C THR A 130 -15.06 -10.27 1.14
N TYR A 131 -15.12 -11.57 1.42
CA TYR A 131 -13.93 -12.42 1.57
C TYR A 131 -13.01 -12.40 0.34
N LYS A 132 -13.55 -12.16 -0.87
CA LYS A 132 -12.74 -12.01 -2.10
C LYS A 132 -11.77 -10.84 -2.05
N SER A 133 -12.05 -9.83 -1.21
CA SER A 133 -11.12 -8.72 -0.97
C SER A 133 -9.84 -9.19 -0.29
N TRP A 134 -9.91 -10.29 0.46
CA TRP A 134 -8.73 -10.84 1.13
C TRP A 134 -7.76 -11.41 0.10
N TRP A 135 -8.27 -12.13 -0.89
CA TRP A 135 -7.45 -12.67 -1.98
C TRP A 135 -6.78 -11.58 -2.81
N VAL A 136 -7.47 -10.45 -3.06
CA VAL A 136 -6.85 -9.28 -3.71
C VAL A 136 -5.65 -8.78 -2.91
N ILE A 137 -5.82 -8.61 -1.59
CA ILE A 137 -4.75 -8.10 -0.73
C ILE A 137 -3.62 -9.11 -0.56
N ASP A 138 -3.93 -10.39 -0.46
CA ASP A 138 -2.94 -11.46 -0.36
C ASP A 138 -2.10 -11.58 -1.62
N GLU A 139 -2.73 -11.46 -2.80
CA GLU A 139 -2.01 -11.48 -4.07
C GLU A 139 -1.21 -10.19 -4.28
N ALA A 140 -1.81 -9.02 -4.01
CA ALA A 140 -1.13 -7.73 -4.15
C ALA A 140 0.11 -7.62 -3.24
N ALA A 141 0.04 -8.15 -2.02
CA ALA A 141 1.17 -8.15 -1.09
C ALA A 141 2.42 -8.83 -1.67
N LYS A 142 2.27 -9.84 -2.54
CA LYS A 142 3.41 -10.53 -3.17
C LYS A 142 4.24 -9.62 -4.08
N TYR A 143 3.62 -8.57 -4.63
CA TYR A 143 4.26 -7.64 -5.56
C TYR A 143 4.93 -6.44 -4.86
N VAL A 144 4.48 -6.09 -3.65
CA VAL A 144 4.95 -4.90 -2.93
C VAL A 144 5.75 -5.21 -1.68
N SER A 145 5.82 -6.49 -1.28
CA SER A 145 6.48 -6.91 -0.04
C SER A 145 7.19 -8.25 -0.16
N ASN A 146 8.20 -8.43 0.69
CA ASN A 146 8.80 -9.73 0.96
C ASN A 146 8.27 -10.32 2.28
N PRO A 147 8.19 -11.66 2.41
CA PRO A 147 7.82 -12.30 3.66
C PRO A 147 8.83 -11.97 4.77
N PRO A 148 8.41 -11.95 6.05
CA PRO A 148 9.34 -11.82 7.17
C PRO A 148 10.29 -13.01 7.19
N GLY A 149 11.61 -12.78 7.15
CA GLY A 149 12.64 -13.84 7.19
C GLY A 149 13.23 -14.24 5.84
N GLY A 150 12.89 -13.56 4.73
CA GLY A 150 13.63 -13.69 3.49
C GLY A 150 14.97 -12.96 3.58
N GLN A 151 16.01 -13.66 4.07
CA GLN A 151 17.38 -13.39 3.67
C GLN A 151 17.48 -13.71 2.18
N GLU A 152 17.80 -12.71 1.37
CA GLU A 152 18.51 -12.98 0.12
C GLU A 152 19.96 -13.25 0.57
N ASP A 153 20.32 -14.54 0.61
CA ASP A 153 21.71 -14.94 0.54
C ASP A 153 22.24 -14.48 -0.81
N ASP A 154 23.16 -13.52 -0.81
CA ASP A 154 24.14 -13.24 -1.87
C ASP A 154 25.46 -12.83 -1.21
#